data_AF-A0A1G2E2I6-F1
#
_entry.id   AF-A0A1G2E2I6-F1
#
_cell.length_a   1.000
_cell.length_b   1.000
_cell.length_c   1.000
_cell.angle_alpha   90.00
_cell.angle_beta   90.00
_cell.angle_gamma   90.00
#
_symmetry.space_group_name_H-M   'P 1'
#
loop_
_entity.id
_entity.type
_entity.pdbx_description
1 polymer ?
#
loop_
_entity_poly.entity_id
_entity_poly.type
_entity_poly.pdbx_seq_one_letter_code
_entity_poly.pdbx_strand_id
1 'polypeptide(L)'
;MIKALKLSIIFITLFFFILPLFAEAQEILGQQAVFNIEASYDLFQRSTLSATLLRISPTAYWYVDTKFWEGLTPEQQIEINQSLSLLAEEFETNIYSKLTRTFGSEWSPGIDKDTRITILMHQMQKTTGGYGDTADEYPKVQIPESNEREMIYLNTQHINTPYIKSFLAHEFIHLITFNQKNKKYGVSEDIWLNEARAEYAPTFLGYDDNYEGSNLQRRVRDFLDKPSDSLTEWRETSADYGVANLFIQYLVDHYGLQVLSDSLGKKETGIKSINLVLSQRGFQENFADIFTNWSIAVLINNCQISEKYCYYNKNLKDFRITPLINYLPFVGESTLSVTNTTKDWSGNWHKFIGGKGALTLDFTGPQGVIFSIPYLINRSNGEIIIDNLSLNALRGGKIFVPDFGSESVALTIIPITETKIAEFLNIEPSRTFSWTASTKAEMQIIVPSLSTLKKPITEMTRAEILARIAEIQQIIVQLQALLLQLGGATSCQSINQDLSFGMKGNPQVLCLQEFLKNQGTAIYPEGIINGNFFNATLQAVIRFQQKYSIQGTGYVGPVTRVKINQLLTK
;
A
#
# COMPACT_ATOMS: atom_id res chain seq x y z
N MET A 1 -28.97 36.82 -99.32
CA MET A 1 -29.41 36.09 -98.11
C MET A 1 -28.32 35.11 -97.72
N ILE A 2 -27.74 35.39 -96.56
CA ILE A 2 -26.75 34.66 -95.74
C ILE A 2 -27.06 33.15 -95.66
N LYS A 3 -26.15 32.23 -96.01
CA LYS A 3 -25.09 31.62 -95.16
C LYS A 3 -24.57 30.29 -95.75
N ALA A 4 -23.26 30.13 -95.63
CA ALA A 4 -22.47 28.98 -96.03
C ALA A 4 -22.29 27.96 -94.88
N LEU A 5 -22.06 26.71 -95.29
CA LEU A 5 -21.19 25.65 -94.74
C LEU A 5 -20.56 25.85 -93.34
N LYS A 6 -20.62 24.80 -92.49
CA LYS A 6 -19.39 24.17 -91.92
C LYS A 6 -19.65 22.88 -91.12
N LEU A 7 -18.86 21.88 -91.50
CA LEU A 7 -18.49 20.65 -90.80
C LEU A 7 -18.00 20.96 -89.37
N SER A 8 -18.45 20.21 -88.36
CA SER A 8 -17.89 20.29 -87.00
C SER A 8 -17.26 18.97 -86.59
N ILE A 9 -15.97 19.07 -86.30
CA ILE A 9 -15.04 18.06 -85.78
C ILE A 9 -15.33 17.88 -84.28
N ILE A 10 -15.53 16.65 -83.83
CA ILE A 10 -15.68 16.31 -82.41
C ILE A 10 -14.28 16.26 -81.81
N PHE A 11 -13.96 17.22 -80.94
CA PHE A 11 -12.75 17.24 -80.12
C PHE A 11 -12.96 16.35 -78.89
N ILE A 12 -12.12 15.32 -78.75
CA ILE A 12 -11.98 14.51 -77.54
C ILE A 12 -11.20 15.36 -76.53
N THR A 13 -11.85 15.83 -75.47
CA THR A 13 -11.18 16.42 -74.30
C THR A 13 -10.92 15.31 -73.28
N LEU A 14 -9.68 14.82 -73.27
CA LEU A 14 -9.16 13.93 -72.25
C LEU A 14 -9.04 14.73 -70.93
N PHE A 15 -9.95 14.52 -69.99
CA PHE A 15 -9.82 15.05 -68.63
C PHE A 15 -8.71 14.27 -67.91
N PHE A 16 -7.51 14.84 -67.88
CA PHE A 16 -6.44 14.36 -67.01
C PHE A 16 -6.84 14.67 -65.56
N PHE A 17 -7.35 13.67 -64.85
CA PHE A 17 -7.41 13.70 -63.39
C PHE A 17 -5.97 13.69 -62.87
N ILE A 18 -5.46 14.87 -62.52
CA ILE A 18 -4.25 15.01 -61.70
C ILE A 18 -4.68 14.56 -60.30
N LEU A 19 -4.47 13.28 -59.98
CA LEU A 19 -4.44 12.82 -58.60
C LEU A 19 -3.35 13.62 -57.87
N PRO A 20 -3.62 14.22 -56.69
CA PRO A 20 -2.56 14.76 -55.87
C PRO A 20 -1.67 13.58 -55.46
N LEU A 21 -0.48 13.49 -56.03
CA LEU A 21 0.61 12.74 -55.45
C LEU A 21 0.89 13.41 -54.11
N PHE A 22 0.42 12.81 -53.01
CA PHE A 22 0.94 13.10 -51.69
C PHE A 22 2.41 12.67 -51.70
N ALA A 23 3.29 13.61 -52.03
CA ALA A 23 4.71 13.45 -51.76
C ALA A 23 4.87 13.59 -50.25
N GLU A 24 5.02 12.46 -49.55
CA GLU A 24 5.55 12.46 -48.19
C GLU A 24 6.96 13.05 -48.28
N ALA A 25 7.12 14.28 -47.76
CA ALA A 25 8.42 14.91 -47.70
C ALA A 25 9.29 14.12 -46.72
N GLN A 26 10.21 13.31 -47.25
CA GLN A 26 11.15 12.57 -46.43
C GLN A 26 12.04 13.54 -45.66
N GLU A 27 12.08 13.43 -44.33
CA GLU A 27 12.89 14.28 -43.45
C GLU A 27 14.39 14.13 -43.78
N ILE A 28 15.10 15.26 -43.88
CA ILE A 28 16.51 15.31 -44.32
C ILE A 28 17.41 15.82 -43.19
N LEU A 29 18.57 15.21 -43.00
CA LEU A 29 19.57 15.69 -42.03
C LEU A 29 19.88 17.18 -42.24
N GLY A 30 19.89 17.94 -41.15
CA GLY A 30 20.07 19.39 -41.13
C GLY A 30 18.81 20.19 -41.41
N GLN A 31 17.68 19.54 -41.74
CA GLN A 31 16.39 20.22 -41.85
C GLN A 31 15.99 20.85 -40.52
N GLN A 32 15.43 22.05 -40.58
CA GLN A 32 14.81 22.71 -39.44
C GLN A 32 13.30 22.53 -39.49
N ALA A 33 12.71 22.23 -38.34
CA ALA A 33 11.26 22.14 -38.16
C ALA A 33 10.85 22.96 -36.93
N VAL A 34 9.61 23.46 -36.93
CA VAL A 34 9.04 24.16 -35.77
C VAL A 34 8.15 23.19 -35.01
N PHE A 35 8.40 23.08 -33.71
CA PHE A 35 7.62 22.25 -32.79
C PHE A 35 6.90 23.14 -31.78
N ASN A 36 5.68 22.76 -31.45
CA ASN A 36 5.01 23.21 -30.24
C ASN A 36 5.65 22.47 -29.04
N ILE A 37 5.75 23.15 -27.91
CA ILE A 37 6.35 22.61 -26.68
C ILE A 37 5.60 23.12 -25.45
N GLU A 38 5.73 22.39 -24.35
CA GLU A 38 5.14 22.80 -23.08
C GLU A 38 5.95 23.91 -22.39
N ALA A 39 5.35 25.09 -22.31
CA ALA A 39 6.00 26.29 -21.76
C ALA A 39 6.32 26.18 -20.27
N SER A 40 5.62 25.31 -19.54
CA SER A 40 5.89 25.04 -18.12
C SER A 40 7.23 24.33 -17.92
N TYR A 41 7.66 23.48 -18.85
CA TYR A 41 8.93 22.75 -18.77
C TYR A 41 10.11 23.50 -19.41
N ASP A 42 9.88 24.31 -20.44
CA ASP A 42 10.93 25.06 -21.14
C ASP A 42 11.62 26.10 -20.24
N LEU A 43 12.95 26.16 -20.31
CA LEU A 43 13.76 27.09 -19.51
C LEU A 43 13.42 28.56 -19.79
N PHE A 44 12.97 28.88 -21.01
CA PHE A 44 12.65 30.23 -21.46
C PHE A 44 11.14 30.46 -21.59
N GLN A 45 10.31 29.53 -21.10
CA GLN A 45 8.84 29.57 -21.15
C GLN A 45 8.30 29.77 -22.58
N ARG A 46 8.98 29.20 -23.58
CA ARG A 46 8.50 29.21 -24.96
C ARG A 46 7.38 28.19 -25.14
N SER A 47 6.39 28.51 -25.95
CA SER A 47 5.36 27.56 -26.40
C SER A 47 5.67 26.93 -27.76
N THR A 48 6.68 27.44 -28.47
CA THR A 48 7.16 26.91 -29.74
C THR A 48 8.67 27.11 -29.87
N LEU A 49 9.37 26.23 -30.57
CA LEU A 49 10.77 26.41 -30.93
C LEU A 49 11.08 25.85 -32.34
N SER A 50 12.16 26.34 -32.95
CA SER A 50 12.78 25.70 -34.12
C SER A 50 13.82 24.71 -33.66
N ALA A 51 13.84 23.51 -34.25
CA ALA A 51 14.80 22.47 -33.97
C ALA A 51 15.41 21.91 -35.25
N THR A 52 16.68 21.53 -35.18
CA THR A 52 17.46 20.97 -36.30
C THR A 52 17.52 19.46 -36.18
N LEU A 53 17.22 18.74 -37.26
CA LEU A 53 17.36 17.29 -37.35
C LEU A 53 18.84 16.91 -37.45
N LEU A 54 19.41 16.39 -36.36
CA LEU A 54 20.82 16.04 -36.30
C LEU A 54 21.08 14.56 -36.61
N ARG A 55 20.08 13.69 -36.40
CA ARG A 55 20.23 12.25 -36.63
C ARG A 55 18.93 11.58 -37.03
N ILE A 56 19.06 10.60 -37.91
CA ILE A 56 17.98 9.68 -38.31
C ILE A 56 18.44 8.27 -37.96
N SER A 57 17.58 7.53 -37.29
CA SER A 57 17.78 6.13 -36.90
C SER A 57 16.62 5.28 -37.43
N PRO A 58 16.70 3.93 -37.39
CA PRO A 58 15.63 3.07 -37.87
C PRO A 58 14.24 3.42 -37.33
N THR A 59 14.11 3.74 -36.04
CA THR A 59 12.84 3.96 -35.34
C THR A 59 12.64 5.39 -34.84
N ALA A 60 13.62 6.29 -34.99
CA ALA A 60 13.47 7.67 -34.51
C ALA A 60 14.17 8.75 -35.36
N TYR A 61 13.58 9.94 -35.36
CA TYR A 61 14.20 11.21 -35.74
C TYR A 61 14.68 11.97 -34.49
N TRP A 62 15.88 12.54 -34.54
CA TRP A 62 16.51 13.20 -33.40
C TRP A 62 16.74 14.68 -33.68
N TYR A 63 15.88 15.51 -33.11
CA TYR A 63 15.93 16.95 -33.23
C TYR A 63 16.57 17.59 -31.99
N VAL A 64 17.29 18.68 -32.20
CA VAL A 64 17.84 19.50 -31.12
C VAL A 64 17.43 20.95 -31.36
N ASP A 65 17.02 21.66 -30.30
CA ASP A 65 16.72 23.10 -30.34
C ASP A 65 17.82 23.85 -31.09
N THR A 66 17.45 24.49 -32.20
CA THR A 66 18.38 25.15 -33.12
C THR A 66 19.17 26.24 -32.42
N LYS A 67 18.53 27.02 -31.52
CA LYS A 67 19.22 28.09 -30.80
C LYS A 67 20.25 27.54 -29.81
N PHE A 68 19.94 26.40 -29.18
CA PHE A 68 20.90 25.71 -28.34
C PHE A 68 22.08 25.21 -29.19
N TRP A 69 21.78 24.49 -30.28
CA TRP A 69 22.79 23.89 -31.16
C TRP A 69 23.76 24.90 -31.76
N GLU A 70 23.24 26.01 -32.30
CA GLU A 70 24.04 27.08 -32.91
C GLU A 70 24.82 27.90 -31.88
N GLY A 71 24.40 27.88 -30.61
CA GLY A 71 25.07 28.56 -29.50
C GLY A 71 26.30 27.83 -28.96
N LEU A 72 26.53 26.58 -29.37
CA LEU A 72 27.64 25.73 -28.92
C LEU A 72 28.93 26.01 -29.70
N THR A 73 30.08 25.76 -29.07
CA THR A 73 31.37 25.73 -29.79
C THR A 73 31.48 24.49 -30.69
N PRO A 74 32.34 24.50 -31.72
CA PRO A 74 32.56 23.32 -32.56
C PRO A 74 32.94 22.06 -31.77
N GLU A 75 33.73 22.20 -30.70
CA GLU A 75 34.11 21.08 -29.83
C GLU A 75 32.89 20.50 -29.08
N GLN A 76 32.02 21.37 -28.54
CA GLN A 76 30.80 20.96 -27.87
C GLN A 76 29.80 20.30 -28.83
N GLN A 77 29.71 20.80 -30.06
CA GLN A 77 28.90 20.18 -31.11
C GLN A 77 29.39 18.77 -31.45
N ILE A 78 30.71 18.57 -31.53
CA ILE A 78 31.29 17.23 -31.74
C ILE A 78 30.94 16.30 -30.56
N GLU A 79 31.10 16.77 -29.33
CA GLU A 79 30.79 15.99 -28.12
C GLU A 79 29.31 15.59 -28.08
N ILE A 80 28.39 16.54 -28.28
CA ILE A 80 26.95 16.26 -28.30
C ILE A 80 26.58 15.32 -29.45
N ASN A 81 27.15 15.48 -30.64
CA ASN A 81 26.89 14.56 -31.75
C ASN A 81 27.36 13.13 -31.44
N GLN A 82 28.47 12.97 -30.71
CA GLN A 82 28.92 11.65 -30.25
C GLN A 82 27.95 11.07 -29.22
N SER A 83 27.56 11.84 -28.20
CA SER A 83 26.57 11.41 -27.20
C SER A 83 25.22 11.04 -27.83
N LEU A 84 24.72 11.82 -28.79
CA LEU A 84 23.52 11.51 -29.56
C LEU A 84 23.66 10.23 -30.37
N SER A 85 24.84 9.96 -30.93
CA SER A 85 25.10 8.71 -31.67
C SER A 85 24.98 7.51 -30.74
N LEU A 86 25.61 7.58 -29.57
CA LEU A 86 25.59 6.53 -28.57
C LEU A 86 24.18 6.32 -27.99
N LEU A 87 23.45 7.42 -27.75
CA LEU A 87 22.08 7.36 -27.26
C LEU A 87 21.12 6.77 -28.30
N ALA A 88 21.29 7.12 -29.58
CA ALA A 88 20.50 6.53 -30.66
C ALA A 88 20.77 5.04 -30.82
N GLU A 89 22.04 4.62 -30.77
CA GLU A 89 22.38 3.19 -30.80
C GLU A 89 21.80 2.43 -29.60
N GLU A 90 21.90 3.00 -28.39
CA GLU A 90 21.30 2.45 -27.18
C GLU A 90 19.78 2.33 -27.30
N PHE A 91 19.13 3.34 -27.89
CA PHE A 91 17.70 3.35 -28.10
C PHE A 91 17.27 2.18 -28.98
N GLU A 92 17.90 2.04 -30.15
CA GLU A 92 17.54 1.00 -31.12
C GLU A 92 17.86 -0.41 -30.62
N THR A 93 19.04 -0.60 -30.05
CA THR A 93 19.55 -1.94 -29.72
C THR A 93 19.03 -2.46 -28.37
N ASN A 94 18.74 -1.56 -27.42
CA ASN A 94 18.39 -1.94 -26.06
C ASN A 94 17.02 -1.41 -25.61
N ILE A 95 16.80 -0.09 -25.63
CA ILE A 95 15.58 0.53 -25.05
C ILE A 95 14.35 0.12 -25.86
N TYR A 96 14.28 0.50 -27.13
CA TYR A 96 13.16 0.23 -28.03
C TYR A 96 12.88 -1.27 -28.09
N SER A 97 13.92 -2.08 -28.36
CA SER A 97 13.78 -3.53 -28.55
C SER A 97 13.28 -4.27 -27.30
N LYS A 98 13.78 -3.95 -26.10
CA LYS A 98 13.36 -4.62 -24.85
C LYS A 98 12.02 -4.11 -24.36
N LEU A 99 11.78 -2.80 -24.41
CA LEU A 99 10.53 -2.22 -23.91
C LEU A 99 9.36 -2.63 -24.81
N THR A 100 9.48 -2.55 -26.13
CA THR A 100 8.39 -2.95 -27.03
C THR A 100 8.05 -4.44 -26.95
N ARG A 101 9.07 -5.30 -26.84
CA ARG A 101 8.89 -6.75 -26.65
C ARG A 101 8.18 -7.10 -25.35
N THR A 102 8.34 -6.27 -24.33
CA THR A 102 7.83 -6.56 -22.97
C THR A 102 6.46 -5.92 -22.75
N PHE A 103 6.32 -4.63 -23.06
CA PHE A 103 5.15 -3.82 -22.72
C PHE A 103 4.20 -3.61 -23.91
N GLY A 104 4.57 -4.06 -25.12
CA GLY A 104 3.86 -3.77 -26.36
C GLY A 104 4.44 -2.55 -27.06
N SER A 105 3.90 -2.20 -28.23
CA SER A 105 4.40 -1.07 -29.03
C SER A 105 3.72 0.24 -28.67
N GLU A 106 4.41 1.33 -28.97
CA GLU A 106 3.85 2.65 -29.25
C GLU A 106 2.89 2.61 -30.46
N TRP A 107 2.21 3.73 -30.73
CA TRP A 107 1.32 3.82 -31.89
C TRP A 107 2.16 3.95 -33.16
N SER A 108 2.27 2.87 -33.92
CA SER A 108 3.05 2.82 -35.17
C SER A 108 2.18 2.20 -36.28
N PRO A 109 2.04 2.85 -37.47
CA PRO A 109 2.76 4.03 -37.94
C PRO A 109 2.16 5.38 -37.47
N GLY A 110 1.48 5.41 -36.32
CA GLY A 110 1.12 6.69 -35.71
C GLY A 110 0.07 7.53 -36.43
N ILE A 111 -0.05 8.78 -35.99
CA ILE A 111 -0.95 9.79 -36.57
C ILE A 111 -0.46 10.33 -37.92
N ASP A 112 0.85 10.49 -38.07
CA ASP A 112 1.50 11.04 -39.28
C ASP A 112 1.78 9.98 -40.34
N LYS A 113 1.51 8.69 -40.03
CA LYS A 113 1.79 7.52 -40.88
C LYS A 113 3.27 7.23 -41.05
N ASP A 114 4.14 7.81 -40.21
CA ASP A 114 5.54 7.41 -40.11
C ASP A 114 5.71 6.34 -39.03
N THR A 115 6.57 5.37 -39.29
CA THR A 115 6.95 4.36 -38.28
C THR A 115 7.97 4.88 -37.28
N ARG A 116 8.56 6.06 -37.52
CA ARG A 116 9.55 6.67 -36.64
C ARG A 116 8.92 7.66 -35.69
N ILE A 117 9.25 7.52 -34.41
CA ILE A 117 8.94 8.55 -33.42
C ILE A 117 9.86 9.76 -33.58
N THR A 118 9.47 10.89 -33.00
CA THR A 118 10.33 12.08 -32.93
C THR A 118 10.85 12.29 -31.51
N ILE A 119 12.17 12.36 -31.36
CA ILE A 119 12.83 12.72 -30.11
C ILE A 119 13.33 14.16 -30.24
N LEU A 120 12.76 15.08 -29.47
CA LEU A 120 13.14 16.49 -29.44
C LEU A 120 13.93 16.80 -28.16
N MET A 121 15.12 17.34 -28.32
CA MET A 121 15.94 17.81 -27.21
C MET A 121 15.92 19.33 -27.11
N HIS A 122 15.44 19.87 -25.99
CA HIS A 122 15.47 21.32 -25.74
C HIS A 122 15.87 21.66 -24.30
N GLN A 123 16.15 22.93 -24.06
CA GLN A 123 16.55 23.43 -22.74
C GLN A 123 15.33 23.51 -21.83
N MET A 124 15.30 22.72 -20.75
CA MET A 124 14.22 22.68 -19.78
C MET A 124 14.68 23.15 -18.38
N GLN A 125 13.75 23.35 -17.47
CA GLN A 125 14.06 23.57 -16.05
C GLN A 125 14.94 22.44 -15.49
N LYS A 126 15.85 22.78 -14.57
CA LYS A 126 16.89 21.87 -14.07
C LYS A 126 16.36 20.58 -13.43
N THR A 127 15.13 20.60 -12.91
CA THR A 127 14.48 19.45 -12.25
C THR A 127 13.82 18.48 -13.23
N THR A 128 13.66 18.87 -14.50
CA THR A 128 12.96 18.09 -15.52
C THR A 128 13.96 17.31 -16.37
N GLY A 129 13.83 15.97 -16.39
CA GLY A 129 14.67 15.09 -17.22
C GLY A 129 14.18 14.99 -18.66
N GLY A 130 12.87 14.98 -18.84
CA GLY A 130 12.13 14.88 -20.09
C GLY A 130 10.63 14.96 -19.80
N TYR A 131 9.83 14.83 -20.85
CA TYR A 131 8.38 14.60 -20.76
C TYR A 131 7.88 13.94 -22.05
N GLY A 132 6.75 13.26 -21.96
CA GLY A 132 5.92 12.85 -23.10
C GLY A 132 4.62 13.64 -23.09
N ASP A 133 4.14 14.03 -24.27
CA ASP A 133 2.84 14.69 -24.40
C ASP A 133 1.95 13.94 -25.39
N THR A 134 0.94 13.25 -24.86
CA THR A 134 -0.01 12.50 -25.67
C THR A 134 -0.89 13.40 -26.54
N ALA A 135 -0.93 14.71 -26.28
CA ALA A 135 -1.63 15.69 -27.10
C ALA A 135 -1.04 15.78 -28.52
N ASP A 136 0.25 15.48 -28.67
CA ASP A 136 0.92 15.41 -29.97
C ASP A 136 0.38 14.30 -30.88
N GLU A 137 -0.30 13.30 -30.33
CA GLU A 137 -0.88 12.19 -31.09
C GLU A 137 -2.37 12.39 -31.43
N TYR A 138 -2.84 13.65 -31.44
CA TYR A 138 -4.18 14.04 -31.87
C TYR A 138 -4.14 15.04 -33.03
N PRO A 139 -5.16 15.04 -33.91
CA PRO A 139 -5.20 16.01 -35.00
C PRO A 139 -5.24 17.47 -34.49
N LYS A 140 -4.60 18.40 -35.20
CA LYS A 140 -4.61 19.83 -34.87
C LYS A 140 -5.99 20.46 -34.80
N VAL A 141 -6.96 19.86 -35.50
CA VAL A 141 -8.37 20.29 -35.42
C VAL A 141 -9.00 19.98 -34.06
N GLN A 142 -8.48 19.00 -33.33
CA GLN A 142 -8.91 18.66 -31.96
C GLN A 142 -8.03 19.37 -30.92
N ILE A 143 -6.71 19.39 -31.13
CA ILE A 143 -5.73 20.01 -30.25
C ILE A 143 -4.80 20.91 -31.09
N PRO A 144 -5.04 22.23 -31.15
CA PRO A 144 -4.24 23.15 -31.98
C PRO A 144 -2.74 23.13 -31.72
N GLU A 145 -2.35 22.85 -30.48
CA GLU A 145 -0.97 22.76 -30.00
C GLU A 145 -0.30 21.44 -30.35
N SER A 146 -1.03 20.45 -30.87
CA SER A 146 -0.46 19.16 -31.25
C SER A 146 0.62 19.31 -32.31
N ASN A 147 1.70 18.53 -32.19
CA ASN A 147 2.67 18.36 -33.27
C ASN A 147 2.25 17.33 -34.33
N GLU A 148 1.15 16.59 -34.11
CA GLU A 148 0.69 15.48 -34.96
C GLU A 148 1.80 14.45 -35.20
N ARG A 149 2.47 14.00 -34.13
CA ARG A 149 3.57 13.03 -34.14
C ARG A 149 3.63 12.24 -32.82
N GLU A 150 4.17 11.04 -32.84
CA GLU A 150 4.57 10.33 -31.62
C GLU A 150 5.89 10.92 -31.11
N MET A 151 5.86 11.62 -29.97
CA MET A 151 6.97 12.47 -29.53
C MET A 151 7.48 12.20 -28.12
N ILE A 152 8.80 12.30 -27.95
CA ILE A 152 9.48 12.35 -26.67
C ILE A 152 10.29 13.64 -26.59
N TYR A 153 10.21 14.32 -25.45
CA TYR A 153 10.99 15.51 -25.16
C TYR A 153 12.07 15.20 -24.11
N LEU A 154 13.31 15.58 -24.36
CA LEU A 154 14.43 15.38 -23.44
C LEU A 154 15.17 16.68 -23.13
N ASN A 155 15.61 16.85 -21.89
CA ASN A 155 16.36 18.03 -21.49
C ASN A 155 17.81 17.97 -21.99
N THR A 156 18.25 19.01 -22.72
CA THR A 156 19.62 19.09 -23.25
C THR A 156 20.70 19.08 -22.16
N GLN A 157 20.37 19.49 -20.93
CA GLN A 157 21.30 19.46 -19.79
C GLN A 157 21.82 18.05 -19.48
N HIS A 158 21.08 17.01 -19.86
CA HIS A 158 21.39 15.62 -19.53
C HIS A 158 22.09 14.85 -20.65
N ILE A 159 22.26 15.42 -21.85
CA ILE A 159 22.79 14.72 -23.04
C ILE A 159 24.10 13.95 -22.75
N ASN A 160 25.03 14.58 -22.02
CA ASN A 160 26.34 13.99 -21.72
C ASN A 160 26.38 13.30 -20.34
N THR A 161 25.22 13.00 -19.75
CA THR A 161 25.11 12.36 -18.43
C THR A 161 24.55 10.94 -18.55
N PRO A 162 24.91 10.01 -17.65
CA PRO A 162 24.34 8.66 -17.67
C PRO A 162 22.81 8.61 -17.54
N TYR A 163 22.19 9.63 -16.94
CA TYR A 163 20.74 9.70 -16.72
C TYR A 163 19.92 9.79 -18.00
N ILE A 164 20.50 10.26 -19.12
CA ILE A 164 19.72 10.47 -20.35
C ILE A 164 19.10 9.19 -20.89
N LYS A 165 19.77 8.04 -20.69
CA LYS A 165 19.23 6.73 -21.06
C LYS A 165 18.01 6.36 -20.21
N SER A 166 18.08 6.65 -18.91
CA SER A 166 16.97 6.43 -17.97
C SER A 166 15.77 7.31 -18.30
N PHE A 167 16.00 8.59 -18.62
CA PHE A 167 14.91 9.50 -19.02
C PHE A 167 14.29 9.09 -20.36
N LEU A 168 15.10 8.77 -21.38
CA LEU A 168 14.56 8.28 -22.65
C LEU A 168 13.73 7.01 -22.49
N ALA A 169 14.21 6.04 -21.69
CA ALA A 169 13.47 4.81 -21.41
C ALA A 169 12.15 5.08 -20.65
N HIS A 170 12.17 6.02 -19.71
CA HIS A 170 11.01 6.45 -18.95
C HIS A 170 9.95 7.06 -19.89
N GLU A 171 10.31 8.08 -20.67
CA GLU A 171 9.37 8.75 -21.56
C GLU A 171 8.81 7.81 -22.64
N PHE A 172 9.62 6.87 -23.14
CA PHE A 172 9.15 5.91 -24.13
C PHE A 172 8.07 4.95 -23.59
N ILE A 173 8.07 4.64 -22.29
CA ILE A 173 6.98 3.88 -21.67
C ILE A 173 5.64 4.62 -21.80
N HIS A 174 5.62 5.95 -21.76
CA HIS A 174 4.36 6.69 -21.90
C HIS A 174 3.76 6.57 -23.29
N LEU A 175 4.57 6.60 -24.36
CA LEU A 175 4.10 6.35 -25.73
C LEU A 175 3.54 4.92 -25.89
N ILE A 176 4.23 3.92 -25.32
CA ILE A 176 3.72 2.54 -25.28
C ILE A 176 2.39 2.49 -24.52
N THR A 177 2.31 3.07 -23.33
CA THR A 177 1.10 3.08 -22.52
C THR A 177 -0.07 3.72 -23.24
N PHE A 178 0.15 4.85 -23.90
CA PHE A 178 -0.88 5.56 -24.64
C PHE A 178 -1.47 4.70 -25.77
N ASN A 179 -0.65 3.97 -26.52
CA ASN A 179 -1.17 3.03 -27.50
C ASN A 179 -1.91 1.85 -26.85
N GLN A 180 -1.31 1.22 -25.83
CA GLN A 180 -1.87 0.01 -25.19
C GLN A 180 -3.19 0.29 -24.44
N LYS A 181 -3.40 1.50 -23.94
CA LYS A 181 -4.59 1.90 -23.15
C LYS A 181 -5.52 2.80 -23.95
N ASN A 182 -5.05 3.98 -24.33
CA ASN A 182 -5.90 5.00 -24.93
C ASN A 182 -6.33 4.61 -26.35
N LYS A 183 -5.39 4.28 -27.24
CA LYS A 183 -5.73 3.94 -28.64
C LYS A 183 -6.46 2.60 -28.74
N LYS A 184 -6.01 1.58 -28.00
CA LYS A 184 -6.58 0.23 -28.09
C LYS A 184 -7.92 0.06 -27.38
N TYR A 185 -8.10 0.68 -26.21
CA TYR A 185 -9.26 0.43 -25.34
C TYR A 185 -10.09 1.69 -25.03
N GLY A 186 -9.63 2.88 -25.42
CA GLY A 186 -10.32 4.14 -25.13
C GLY A 186 -10.35 4.47 -23.63
N VAL A 187 -9.33 4.06 -22.88
CA VAL A 187 -9.19 4.35 -21.44
C VAL A 187 -7.82 4.96 -21.17
N SER A 188 -7.72 5.82 -20.17
CA SER A 188 -6.44 6.33 -19.65
C SER A 188 -6.03 5.53 -18.42
N GLU A 189 -4.75 5.18 -18.30
CA GLU A 189 -4.21 4.53 -17.10
C GLU A 189 -4.24 5.47 -15.89
N ASP A 190 -4.34 4.91 -14.69
CA ASP A 190 -4.14 5.69 -13.46
C ASP A 190 -2.72 6.27 -13.44
N ILE A 191 -2.58 7.58 -13.19
CA ILE A 191 -1.31 8.30 -13.31
C ILE A 191 -0.19 7.60 -12.55
N TRP A 192 -0.42 7.28 -11.27
CA TRP A 192 0.60 6.62 -10.44
C TRP A 192 1.13 5.33 -11.07
N LEU A 193 0.29 4.53 -11.73
CA LEU A 193 0.70 3.25 -12.32
C LEU A 193 1.36 3.44 -13.69
N ASN A 194 0.95 4.45 -14.47
CA ASN A 194 1.67 4.86 -15.67
C ASN A 194 3.13 5.23 -15.31
N GLU A 195 3.28 6.10 -14.31
CA GLU A 195 4.56 6.59 -13.82
C GLU A 195 5.40 5.49 -13.17
N ALA A 196 4.78 4.62 -12.38
CA ALA A 196 5.50 3.54 -11.72
C ALA A 196 6.09 2.52 -12.71
N ARG A 197 5.44 2.29 -13.87
CA ARG A 197 6.02 1.49 -14.97
C ARG A 197 7.22 2.21 -15.61
N ALA A 198 7.09 3.51 -15.86
CA ALA A 198 8.16 4.32 -16.44
C ALA A 198 9.37 4.41 -15.50
N GLU A 199 9.14 4.56 -14.19
CA GLU A 199 10.18 4.55 -13.15
C GLU A 199 10.90 3.22 -12.98
N TYR A 200 10.25 2.11 -13.32
CA TYR A 200 10.88 0.78 -13.28
C TYR A 200 11.73 0.49 -14.53
N ALA A 201 11.49 1.17 -15.65
CA ALA A 201 12.19 0.92 -16.91
C ALA A 201 13.73 1.02 -16.81
N PRO A 202 14.34 2.01 -16.12
CA PRO A 202 15.79 2.06 -15.93
C PRO A 202 16.35 0.81 -15.22
N THR A 203 15.66 0.31 -14.19
CA THR A 203 16.07 -0.91 -13.50
C THR A 203 15.94 -2.13 -14.41
N PHE A 204 14.83 -2.26 -15.14
CA PHE A 204 14.61 -3.35 -16.09
C PHE A 204 15.68 -3.40 -17.20
N LEU A 205 16.16 -2.24 -17.64
CA LEU A 205 17.19 -2.13 -18.67
C LEU A 205 18.62 -2.35 -18.14
N GLY A 206 18.79 -2.47 -16.82
CA GLY A 206 20.09 -2.67 -16.16
C GLY A 206 20.84 -1.37 -15.85
N TYR A 207 20.22 -0.20 -16.00
CA TYR A 207 20.88 1.09 -15.75
C TYR A 207 21.09 1.37 -14.27
N ASP A 208 20.35 0.67 -13.39
CA ASP A 208 20.49 0.77 -11.94
C ASP A 208 21.35 -0.36 -11.34
N ASP A 209 22.01 -1.20 -12.16
CA ASP A 209 22.84 -2.32 -11.67
C ASP A 209 24.01 -1.85 -10.82
N ASN A 210 24.65 -0.75 -11.24
CA ASN A 210 25.57 0.01 -10.40
C ASN A 210 24.76 1.05 -9.63
N TYR A 211 24.70 0.92 -8.30
CA TYR A 211 23.87 1.78 -7.48
C TYR A 211 24.36 3.23 -7.42
N GLU A 212 25.66 3.46 -7.34
CA GLU A 212 26.20 4.81 -7.19
C GLU A 212 25.97 5.66 -8.45
N GLY A 213 25.27 6.79 -8.27
CA GLY A 213 24.91 7.69 -9.38
C GLY A 213 23.74 7.22 -10.25
N SER A 214 23.03 6.17 -9.85
CA SER A 214 21.89 5.60 -10.58
C SER A 214 20.58 6.37 -10.37
N ASN A 215 19.56 6.06 -11.18
CA ASN A 215 18.21 6.54 -10.95
C ASN A 215 17.65 5.96 -9.64
N LEU A 216 17.88 4.67 -9.39
CA LEU A 216 17.42 4.00 -8.17
C LEU A 216 17.94 4.67 -6.90
N GLN A 217 19.23 5.06 -6.85
CA GLN A 217 19.78 5.77 -5.70
C GLN A 217 19.09 7.13 -5.45
N ARG A 218 18.74 7.84 -6.53
CA ARG A 218 17.97 9.09 -6.43
C ARG A 218 16.59 8.82 -5.84
N ARG A 219 15.87 7.82 -6.35
CA ARG A 219 14.51 7.47 -5.86
C ARG A 219 14.51 6.93 -4.44
N VAL A 220 15.53 6.20 -4.02
CA VAL A 220 15.74 5.80 -2.62
C VAL A 220 15.85 7.03 -1.72
N ARG A 221 16.62 8.05 -2.14
CA ARG A 221 16.74 9.30 -1.37
C ARG A 221 15.41 10.04 -1.29
N ASP A 222 14.69 10.13 -2.41
CA ASP A 222 13.39 10.79 -2.47
C ASP A 222 12.36 10.11 -1.55
N PHE A 223 12.32 8.78 -1.54
CA PHE A 223 11.45 8.01 -0.65
C PHE A 223 11.84 8.16 0.83
N LEU A 224 13.13 8.16 1.17
CA LEU A 224 13.58 8.34 2.55
C LEU A 224 13.28 9.74 3.12
N ASP A 225 13.19 10.76 2.27
CA ASP A 225 12.79 12.11 2.67
C ASP A 225 11.31 12.17 3.08
N LYS A 226 10.44 11.47 2.34
CA LYS A 226 8.98 11.44 2.57
C LYS A 226 8.39 10.03 2.40
N PRO A 227 8.67 9.09 3.33
CA PRO A 227 8.25 7.70 3.17
C PRO A 227 6.74 7.50 3.29
N SER A 228 6.04 8.45 3.89
CA SER A 228 4.57 8.43 4.07
C SER A 228 3.81 9.19 2.99
N ASP A 229 4.46 9.57 1.88
CA ASP A 229 3.74 10.11 0.72
C ASP A 229 2.79 9.04 0.12
N SER A 230 1.77 9.45 -0.62
CA SER A 230 0.75 8.52 -1.12
C SER A 230 1.21 7.94 -2.43
N LEU A 231 1.09 6.63 -2.59
CA LEU A 231 1.37 5.99 -3.87
C LEU A 231 0.42 6.50 -4.96
N THR A 232 -0.82 6.86 -4.61
CA THR A 232 -1.89 7.08 -5.59
C THR A 232 -2.27 8.53 -5.81
N GLU A 233 -1.94 9.43 -4.88
CA GLU A 233 -2.04 10.88 -5.12
C GLU A 233 -0.84 11.33 -5.95
N TRP A 234 -1.08 11.97 -7.10
CA TRP A 234 0.01 12.39 -7.99
C TRP A 234 0.08 13.90 -8.14
N ARG A 235 1.17 14.51 -7.65
CA ARG A 235 1.43 15.95 -7.67
C ARG A 235 2.69 16.30 -8.47
N GLU A 236 3.24 15.34 -9.20
CA GLU A 236 4.49 15.45 -9.95
C GLU A 236 5.69 15.84 -9.06
N THR A 237 5.68 15.41 -7.79
CA THR A 237 6.79 15.69 -6.86
C THR A 237 7.79 14.54 -6.82
N SER A 238 9.05 14.81 -6.45
CA SER A 238 10.07 13.77 -6.32
C SER A 238 9.67 12.65 -5.35
N ALA A 239 8.85 12.94 -4.34
CA ALA A 239 8.35 11.96 -3.38
C ALA A 239 7.41 10.93 -4.04
N ASP A 240 6.52 11.38 -4.93
CA ASP A 240 5.58 10.54 -5.66
C ASP A 240 6.34 9.45 -6.45
N TYR A 241 7.37 9.88 -7.21
CA TYR A 241 8.26 8.97 -7.94
C TYR A 241 9.06 8.05 -7.00
N GLY A 242 9.48 8.55 -5.83
CA GLY A 242 10.19 7.76 -4.82
C GLY A 242 9.34 6.60 -4.31
N VAL A 243 8.12 6.88 -3.85
CA VAL A 243 7.16 5.87 -3.36
C VAL A 243 6.84 4.87 -4.48
N ALA A 244 6.50 5.36 -5.68
CA ALA A 244 6.18 4.53 -6.83
C ALA A 244 7.34 3.58 -7.21
N ASN A 245 8.56 4.10 -7.30
CA ASN A 245 9.72 3.29 -7.65
C ASN A 245 9.94 2.18 -6.61
N LEU A 246 10.03 2.53 -5.32
CA LEU A 246 10.34 1.56 -4.27
C LEU A 246 9.25 0.50 -4.13
N PHE A 247 7.98 0.87 -4.29
CA PHE A 247 6.88 -0.09 -4.31
C PHE A 247 6.98 -1.05 -5.51
N ILE A 248 7.28 -0.55 -6.71
CA ILE A 248 7.35 -1.40 -7.90
C ILE A 248 8.57 -2.30 -7.91
N GLN A 249 9.71 -1.87 -7.36
CA GLN A 249 10.87 -2.77 -7.14
C GLN A 249 10.44 -4.01 -6.34
N TYR A 250 9.72 -3.79 -5.24
CA TYR A 250 9.18 -4.88 -4.42
C TYR A 250 8.14 -5.72 -5.16
N LEU A 251 7.20 -5.08 -5.87
CA LEU A 251 6.18 -5.79 -6.64
C LEU A 251 6.81 -6.73 -7.67
N VAL A 252 7.81 -6.26 -8.41
CA VAL A 252 8.48 -7.08 -9.44
C VAL A 252 9.36 -8.16 -8.83
N ASP A 253 10.06 -7.87 -7.73
CA ASP A 253 10.86 -8.88 -7.00
C ASP A 253 10.01 -10.10 -6.62
N HIS A 254 8.80 -9.87 -6.08
CA HIS A 254 7.95 -10.93 -5.52
C HIS A 254 6.95 -11.54 -6.49
N TYR A 255 6.40 -10.75 -7.42
CA TYR A 255 5.29 -11.15 -8.28
C TYR A 255 5.65 -11.20 -9.77
N GLY A 256 6.86 -10.73 -10.11
CA GLY A 256 7.41 -10.77 -11.46
C GLY A 256 6.99 -9.60 -12.33
N LEU A 257 7.85 -9.29 -13.31
CA LEU A 257 7.67 -8.20 -14.29
C LEU A 257 6.33 -8.29 -15.03
N GLN A 258 5.83 -9.50 -15.21
CA GLN A 258 4.63 -9.71 -15.99
C GLN A 258 3.37 -9.15 -15.34
N VAL A 259 3.37 -8.89 -14.03
CA VAL A 259 2.27 -8.15 -13.39
C VAL A 259 2.16 -6.74 -13.98
N LEU A 260 3.29 -6.09 -14.29
CA LEU A 260 3.30 -4.78 -14.93
C LEU A 260 2.97 -4.85 -16.42
N SER A 261 3.60 -5.78 -17.15
CA SER A 261 3.42 -5.88 -18.60
C SER A 261 2.02 -6.36 -18.99
N ASP A 262 1.52 -7.41 -18.33
CA ASP A 262 0.23 -7.99 -18.70
C ASP A 262 -0.93 -7.08 -18.31
N SER A 263 -0.79 -6.31 -17.22
CA SER A 263 -1.83 -5.37 -16.77
C SER A 263 -1.95 -4.17 -17.70
N LEU A 264 -0.85 -3.74 -18.32
CA LEU A 264 -0.84 -2.71 -19.35
C LEU A 264 -1.69 -3.13 -20.56
N GLY A 265 -1.65 -4.40 -20.92
CA GLY A 265 -2.43 -4.98 -22.02
C GLY A 265 -3.93 -5.19 -21.74
N LYS A 266 -4.46 -4.81 -20.57
CA LYS A 266 -5.89 -4.95 -20.19
C LYS A 266 -6.65 -3.62 -20.30
N LYS A 267 -7.98 -3.69 -20.36
CA LYS A 267 -8.87 -2.52 -20.34
C LYS A 267 -9.00 -1.90 -18.93
N GLU A 268 -8.85 -2.70 -17.88
CA GLU A 268 -8.82 -2.23 -16.51
C GLU A 268 -7.62 -1.32 -16.25
N THR A 269 -7.75 -0.38 -15.32
CA THR A 269 -6.70 0.58 -14.94
C THR A 269 -6.33 0.44 -13.47
N GLY A 270 -5.18 1.00 -13.09
CA GLY A 270 -4.73 1.12 -11.71
C GLY A 270 -4.75 -0.19 -10.94
N ILE A 271 -5.18 -0.12 -9.69
CA ILE A 271 -5.24 -1.26 -8.76
C ILE A 271 -6.08 -2.41 -9.32
N LYS A 272 -7.18 -2.10 -10.02
CA LYS A 272 -8.05 -3.11 -10.62
C LYS A 272 -7.31 -3.93 -11.69
N SER A 273 -6.48 -3.29 -12.49
CA SER A 273 -5.68 -3.97 -13.53
C SER A 273 -4.65 -4.93 -12.92
N ILE A 274 -4.01 -4.53 -11.83
CA ILE A 274 -3.02 -5.33 -11.10
C ILE A 274 -3.69 -6.54 -10.46
N ASN A 275 -4.79 -6.33 -9.72
CA ASN A 275 -5.55 -7.41 -9.09
C ASN A 275 -6.07 -8.45 -10.10
N LEU A 276 -6.54 -7.99 -11.26
CA LEU A 276 -6.97 -8.88 -12.33
C LEU A 276 -5.84 -9.81 -12.78
N VAL A 277 -4.63 -9.26 -12.99
CA VAL A 277 -3.48 -10.04 -13.46
C VAL A 277 -2.92 -10.95 -12.36
N LEU A 278 -2.85 -10.47 -11.11
CA LEU A 278 -2.45 -11.29 -9.97
C LEU A 278 -3.32 -12.55 -9.85
N SER A 279 -4.64 -12.36 -9.91
CA SER A 279 -5.60 -13.47 -9.87
C SER A 279 -5.47 -14.41 -11.08
N GLN A 280 -5.31 -13.88 -12.30
CA GLN A 280 -5.10 -14.69 -13.51
C GLN A 280 -3.83 -15.53 -13.44
N ARG A 281 -2.81 -15.05 -12.72
CA ARG A 281 -1.53 -15.73 -12.52
C ARG A 281 -1.52 -16.66 -11.31
N GLY A 282 -2.63 -16.76 -10.58
CA GLY A 282 -2.80 -17.70 -9.46
C GLY A 282 -2.26 -17.21 -8.11
N PHE A 283 -1.86 -15.93 -8.01
CA PHE A 283 -1.50 -15.34 -6.73
C PHE A 283 -2.73 -15.22 -5.83
N GLN A 284 -2.53 -15.48 -4.54
CA GLN A 284 -3.61 -15.39 -3.54
C GLN A 284 -3.71 -13.96 -2.99
N GLU A 285 -2.57 -13.26 -2.92
CA GLU A 285 -2.46 -11.88 -2.52
C GLU A 285 -3.05 -10.95 -3.59
N ASN A 286 -3.82 -9.97 -3.13
CA ASN A 286 -4.22 -8.83 -3.93
C ASN A 286 -3.31 -7.60 -3.61
N PHE A 287 -3.52 -6.51 -4.32
CA PHE A 287 -2.77 -5.27 -4.17
C PHE A 287 -2.70 -4.75 -2.73
N ALA A 288 -3.78 -4.85 -1.96
CA ALA A 288 -3.82 -4.42 -0.55
C ALA A 288 -2.89 -5.28 0.32
N ASP A 289 -2.91 -6.60 0.13
CA ASP A 289 -2.01 -7.52 0.82
C ASP A 289 -0.54 -7.21 0.47
N ILE A 290 -0.27 -6.96 -0.81
CA ILE A 290 1.07 -6.65 -1.32
C ILE A 290 1.58 -5.33 -0.74
N PHE A 291 0.74 -4.29 -0.74
CA PHE A 291 1.10 -2.98 -0.20
C PHE A 291 1.34 -3.05 1.32
N THR A 292 0.50 -3.79 2.05
CA THR A 292 0.70 -4.10 3.47
C THR A 292 2.04 -4.82 3.69
N ASN A 293 2.34 -5.87 2.93
CA ASN A 293 3.62 -6.58 3.06
C ASN A 293 4.83 -5.68 2.71
N TRP A 294 4.73 -4.85 1.66
CA TRP A 294 5.75 -3.88 1.28
C TRP A 294 6.02 -2.86 2.39
N SER A 295 4.96 -2.35 3.05
CA SER A 295 5.09 -1.43 4.18
C SER A 295 5.86 -2.03 5.37
N ILE A 296 5.75 -3.34 5.57
CA ILE A 296 6.53 -4.08 6.59
C ILE A 296 7.95 -4.29 6.08
N ALA A 297 8.09 -4.65 4.79
CA ALA A 297 9.37 -4.86 4.14
C ALA A 297 10.25 -3.61 4.25
N VAL A 298 9.76 -2.41 3.92
CA VAL A 298 10.57 -1.18 4.02
C VAL A 298 11.07 -0.88 5.44
N LEU A 299 10.39 -1.38 6.47
CA LEU A 299 10.78 -1.22 7.87
C LEU A 299 11.83 -2.24 8.33
N ILE A 300 11.68 -3.53 7.98
CA ILE A 300 12.55 -4.61 8.52
C ILE A 300 13.50 -5.23 7.48
N ASN A 301 13.10 -5.22 6.21
CA ASN A 301 13.75 -5.73 5.00
C ASN A 301 14.64 -6.97 5.20
N ASN A 302 14.10 -8.00 5.85
CA ASN A 302 14.82 -9.21 6.27
C ASN A 302 14.11 -10.48 5.79
N CYS A 303 14.66 -11.12 4.76
CA CYS A 303 14.10 -12.32 4.16
C CYS A 303 14.12 -13.55 5.09
N GLN A 304 14.92 -13.54 6.17
CA GLN A 304 14.98 -14.65 7.13
C GLN A 304 13.74 -14.72 8.02
N ILE A 305 13.05 -13.59 8.22
CA ILE A 305 11.79 -13.55 8.97
C ILE A 305 10.65 -14.03 8.08
N SER A 306 10.58 -13.48 6.88
CA SER A 306 9.71 -13.92 5.80
C SER A 306 10.26 -13.38 4.49
N GLU A 307 10.20 -14.18 3.44
CA GLU A 307 10.53 -13.71 2.10
C GLU A 307 9.70 -12.48 1.71
N LYS A 308 8.45 -12.38 2.18
CA LYS A 308 7.57 -11.23 1.93
C LYS A 308 8.05 -9.91 2.53
N TYR A 309 8.94 -9.95 3.51
CA TYR A 309 9.35 -8.74 4.25
C TYR A 309 10.76 -8.28 3.89
N CYS A 310 11.15 -8.42 2.61
CA CYS A 310 12.41 -7.92 2.09
C CYS A 310 12.33 -7.57 0.60
N TYR A 311 13.37 -6.90 0.10
CA TYR A 311 13.68 -6.77 -1.32
C TYR A 311 14.62 -7.91 -1.76
N TYR A 312 14.45 -8.38 -3.00
CA TYR A 312 15.42 -9.24 -3.67
C TYR A 312 16.44 -8.45 -4.48
N ASN A 313 16.10 -7.22 -4.88
CA ASN A 313 17.03 -6.30 -5.48
C ASN A 313 18.26 -6.07 -4.55
N LYS A 314 19.43 -6.51 -5.01
CA LYS A 314 20.71 -6.45 -4.27
C LYS A 314 21.06 -5.05 -3.78
N ASN A 315 20.65 -4.00 -4.51
CA ASN A 315 20.95 -2.60 -4.19
C ASN A 315 20.02 -2.06 -3.09
N LEU A 316 18.95 -2.78 -2.78
CA LEU A 316 17.99 -2.44 -1.73
C LEU A 316 18.12 -3.35 -0.50
N LYS A 317 19.05 -4.31 -0.45
CA LYS A 317 19.15 -5.26 0.69
C LYS A 317 19.32 -4.60 2.06
N ASP A 318 20.05 -3.48 2.11
CA ASP A 318 20.36 -2.72 3.34
C ASP A 318 19.40 -1.53 3.55
N PHE A 319 18.46 -1.33 2.63
CA PHE A 319 17.49 -0.26 2.70
C PHE A 319 16.55 -0.44 3.89
N ARG A 320 16.37 0.60 4.71
CA ARG A 320 15.39 0.66 5.81
C ARG A 320 14.90 2.09 5.98
N ILE A 321 13.62 2.25 6.28
CA ILE A 321 13.10 3.54 6.78
C ILE A 321 13.32 3.67 8.30
N THR A 322 13.22 4.90 8.80
CA THR A 322 13.18 5.16 10.24
C THR A 322 11.75 5.53 10.65
N PRO A 323 11.10 4.77 11.56
CA PRO A 323 9.75 5.09 12.01
C PRO A 323 9.71 6.32 12.93
N LEU A 324 8.54 6.96 13.03
CA LEU A 324 8.30 8.02 14.00
C LEU A 324 8.29 7.44 15.42
N ILE A 325 9.25 7.87 16.25
CA ILE A 325 9.42 7.35 17.61
C ILE A 325 8.52 8.12 18.59
N ASN A 326 7.74 7.37 19.37
CA ASN A 326 6.91 7.82 20.47
C ASN A 326 7.45 7.20 21.76
N TYR A 327 7.88 8.05 22.69
CA TYR A 327 8.50 7.62 23.93
C TYR A 327 7.49 7.61 25.08
N LEU A 328 7.43 6.48 25.81
CA LEU A 328 6.65 6.32 27.03
C LEU A 328 7.61 6.31 28.25
N PRO A 329 7.36 7.07 29.32
CA PRO A 329 8.22 7.08 30.51
C PRO A 329 8.41 5.70 31.16
N PHE A 330 9.61 5.41 31.64
CA PHE A 330 9.94 4.17 32.38
C PHE A 330 9.38 4.11 33.81
N VAL A 331 8.82 5.22 34.31
CA VAL A 331 8.36 5.36 35.69
C VAL A 331 6.89 5.77 35.72
N GLY A 332 6.13 5.10 36.59
CA GLY A 332 4.70 5.34 36.74
C GLY A 332 3.86 4.77 35.58
N GLU A 333 2.54 4.93 35.71
CA GLU A 333 1.64 4.72 34.58
C GLU A 333 1.76 5.90 33.62
N SER A 334 1.67 5.63 32.32
CA SER A 334 1.75 6.66 31.30
C SER A 334 0.64 6.51 30.29
N THR A 335 0.23 7.61 29.66
CA THR A 335 -0.72 7.60 28.55
C THR A 335 -0.36 8.71 27.58
N LEU A 336 -0.22 8.34 26.31
CA LEU A 336 0.02 9.25 25.19
C LEU A 336 -1.10 9.05 24.16
N SER A 337 -1.78 10.13 23.79
CA SER A 337 -2.82 10.10 22.77
C SER A 337 -2.48 11.07 21.66
N VAL A 338 -2.52 10.59 20.41
CA VAL A 338 -2.21 11.39 19.23
C VAL A 338 -3.28 11.18 18.18
N THR A 339 -3.64 12.26 17.49
CA THR A 339 -4.46 12.22 16.28
C THR A 339 -3.57 12.58 15.11
N ASN A 340 -3.55 11.71 14.10
CA ASN A 340 -2.79 11.87 12.87
C ASN A 340 -3.74 11.96 11.67
N THR A 341 -3.18 12.38 10.54
CA THR A 341 -3.83 12.32 9.24
C THR A 341 -2.98 11.47 8.30
N THR A 342 -3.63 10.82 7.34
CA THR A 342 -2.97 10.07 6.28
C THR A 342 -3.79 10.12 5.00
N LYS A 343 -3.26 9.61 3.90
CA LYS A 343 -3.95 9.45 2.63
C LYS A 343 -4.14 7.96 2.34
N ASP A 344 -5.02 7.67 1.39
CA ASP A 344 -5.15 6.33 0.83
C ASP A 344 -3.78 5.91 0.25
N TRP A 345 -3.38 4.65 0.48
CA TRP A 345 -2.11 4.07 0.01
C TRP A 345 -0.85 4.82 0.48
N SER A 346 -0.86 5.25 1.74
CA SER A 346 0.31 5.76 2.47
C SER A 346 0.63 4.89 3.68
N GLY A 347 1.89 4.49 3.83
CA GLY A 347 2.39 3.84 5.05
C GLY A 347 2.70 4.85 6.16
N ASN A 348 2.30 4.57 7.41
CA ASN A 348 2.52 5.46 8.56
C ASN A 348 3.18 4.69 9.70
N TRP A 349 4.50 4.78 9.85
CA TRP A 349 5.22 3.96 10.83
C TRP A 349 5.37 4.67 12.17
N HIS A 350 4.65 4.20 13.20
CA HIS A 350 4.72 4.74 14.56
C HIS A 350 5.32 3.70 15.49
N LYS A 351 6.50 3.99 16.03
CA LYS A 351 7.22 3.11 16.96
C LYS A 351 7.13 3.62 18.39
N PHE A 352 6.68 2.76 19.30
CA PHE A 352 6.60 2.99 20.72
C PHE A 352 7.77 2.31 21.42
N ILE A 353 8.46 3.05 22.29
CA ILE A 353 9.57 2.55 23.12
C ILE A 353 9.44 3.08 24.54
N GLY A 354 10.22 2.49 25.45
CA GLY A 354 10.19 2.83 26.85
C GLY A 354 9.09 2.09 27.61
N GLY A 355 8.38 2.79 28.49
CA GLY A 355 7.29 2.22 29.27
C GLY A 355 7.77 1.22 30.33
N LYS A 356 6.81 0.70 31.11
CA LYS A 356 7.03 -0.37 32.09
C LYS A 356 5.74 -1.14 32.34
N GLY A 357 5.84 -2.47 32.45
CA GLY A 357 4.69 -3.35 32.71
C GLY A 357 4.00 -3.71 31.40
N ALA A 358 2.69 -3.53 31.30
CA ALA A 358 1.96 -3.84 30.07
C ALA A 358 1.65 -2.58 29.29
N LEU A 359 1.81 -2.65 27.96
CA LEU A 359 1.35 -1.63 27.03
C LEU A 359 -0.02 -2.03 26.48
N THR A 360 -0.97 -1.11 26.51
CA THR A 360 -2.20 -1.17 25.71
C THR A 360 -2.17 -0.05 24.68
N LEU A 361 -2.35 -0.38 23.41
CA LEU A 361 -2.56 0.59 22.34
C LEU A 361 -4.00 0.49 21.86
N ASP A 362 -4.76 1.59 21.99
CA ASP A 362 -6.13 1.72 21.51
C ASP A 362 -6.13 2.53 20.21
N PHE A 363 -6.48 1.93 19.10
CA PHE A 363 -6.58 2.60 17.79
C PHE A 363 -8.05 2.92 17.49
N THR A 364 -8.30 4.07 16.87
CA THR A 364 -9.62 4.45 16.36
C THR A 364 -9.48 5.13 15.00
N GLY A 365 -10.22 4.63 14.00
CA GLY A 365 -10.40 5.25 12.70
C GLY A 365 -11.81 5.80 12.49
N PRO A 366 -12.01 6.71 11.53
CA PRO A 366 -13.33 7.19 11.12
C PRO A 366 -14.20 6.09 10.51
N GLN A 367 -15.51 6.26 10.63
CA GLN A 367 -16.50 5.41 9.96
C GLN A 367 -16.39 5.49 8.44
N GLY A 368 -16.65 4.37 7.75
CA GLY A 368 -16.59 4.28 6.29
C GLY A 368 -15.17 4.21 5.69
N VAL A 369 -14.13 4.29 6.52
CA VAL A 369 -12.73 4.18 6.09
C VAL A 369 -12.20 2.79 6.44
N ILE A 370 -11.53 2.16 5.47
CA ILE A 370 -10.90 0.85 5.59
C ILE A 370 -9.44 1.07 5.99
N PHE A 371 -9.07 0.56 7.17
CA PHE A 371 -7.70 0.56 7.67
C PHE A 371 -7.16 -0.88 7.76
N SER A 372 -5.94 -1.07 7.27
CA SER A 372 -5.07 -2.18 7.61
C SER A 372 -4.01 -1.67 8.59
N ILE A 373 -3.73 -2.40 9.67
CA ILE A 373 -2.83 -1.94 10.74
C ILE A 373 -1.92 -3.10 11.15
N PRO A 374 -1.01 -3.52 10.28
CA PRO A 374 0.04 -4.43 10.70
C PRO A 374 0.86 -3.80 11.83
N TYR A 375 1.29 -4.64 12.75
CA TYR A 375 2.14 -4.23 13.85
C TYR A 375 3.25 -5.23 14.11
N LEU A 376 4.34 -4.72 14.69
CA LEU A 376 5.54 -5.47 15.01
C LEU A 376 5.86 -5.29 16.50
N ILE A 377 6.11 -6.38 17.21
CA ILE A 377 6.63 -6.37 18.58
C ILE A 377 8.07 -6.86 18.53
N ASN A 378 9.01 -5.98 18.90
CA ASN A 378 10.41 -6.35 19.04
C ASN A 378 10.66 -6.82 20.47
N ARG A 379 11.23 -8.02 20.62
CA ARG A 379 11.65 -8.55 21.91
C ARG A 379 13.13 -8.30 22.18
N SER A 380 13.53 -8.30 23.46
CA SER A 380 14.90 -8.07 23.91
C SER A 380 15.88 -9.16 23.44
N ASN A 381 15.40 -10.35 23.12
CA ASN A 381 16.17 -11.46 22.54
C ASN A 381 16.40 -11.31 21.01
N GLY A 382 15.86 -10.26 20.38
CA GLY A 382 15.95 -10.03 18.93
C GLY A 382 14.79 -10.61 18.11
N GLU A 383 13.87 -11.34 18.71
CA GLU A 383 12.67 -11.86 18.04
C GLU A 383 11.73 -10.72 17.62
N ILE A 384 11.11 -10.87 16.45
CA ILE A 384 10.12 -9.92 15.92
C ILE A 384 8.82 -10.69 15.69
N ILE A 385 7.77 -10.32 16.44
CA ILE A 385 6.42 -10.82 16.23
C ILE A 385 5.70 -9.86 15.30
N ILE A 386 5.10 -10.38 14.24
CA ILE A 386 4.36 -9.60 13.24
C ILE A 386 2.92 -10.11 13.22
N ASP A 387 1.96 -9.21 13.33
CA ASP A 387 0.53 -9.53 13.33
C ASP A 387 -0.26 -8.30 12.82
N ASN A 388 -1.58 -8.42 12.68
CA ASN A 388 -2.45 -7.36 12.19
C ASN A 388 -3.57 -7.06 13.18
N LEU A 389 -3.81 -5.77 13.45
CA LEU A 389 -4.86 -5.37 14.38
C LEU A 389 -6.24 -5.52 13.73
N SER A 390 -7.05 -6.41 14.31
CA SER A 390 -8.47 -6.53 13.94
C SER A 390 -9.29 -5.37 14.50
N LEU A 391 -10.05 -4.70 13.62
CA LEU A 391 -10.93 -3.61 13.98
C LEU A 391 -12.39 -4.08 14.16
N ASN A 392 -13.07 -3.52 15.16
CA ASN A 392 -14.48 -3.77 15.41
C ASN A 392 -15.39 -2.96 14.46
N ALA A 393 -16.71 -3.13 14.59
CA ALA A 393 -17.69 -2.39 13.78
C ALA A 393 -17.61 -0.86 13.95
N LEU A 394 -17.06 -0.39 15.08
CA LEU A 394 -16.82 1.03 15.35
C LEU A 394 -15.46 1.52 14.81
N ARG A 395 -14.74 0.69 14.04
CA ARG A 395 -13.38 0.97 13.51
C ARG A 395 -12.34 1.23 14.61
N GLY A 396 -12.58 0.66 15.79
CA GLY A 396 -11.64 0.66 16.91
C GLY A 396 -11.01 -0.72 17.12
N GLY A 397 -9.80 -0.75 17.66
CA GLY A 397 -9.08 -1.99 17.97
C GLY A 397 -8.05 -1.78 19.06
N LYS A 398 -7.71 -2.84 19.80
CA LYS A 398 -6.71 -2.78 20.87
C LYS A 398 -5.60 -3.80 20.66
N ILE A 399 -4.37 -3.36 20.87
CA ILE A 399 -3.18 -4.21 20.98
C ILE A 399 -2.78 -4.25 22.45
N PHE A 400 -2.55 -5.44 22.97
CA PHE A 400 -2.01 -5.65 24.32
C PHE A 400 -0.64 -6.30 24.22
N VAL A 401 0.38 -5.66 24.81
CA VAL A 401 1.76 -6.14 24.81
C VAL A 401 2.21 -6.28 26.27
N PRO A 402 2.35 -7.52 26.78
CA PRO A 402 2.88 -7.75 28.11
C PRO A 402 4.39 -7.50 28.16
N ASP A 403 4.90 -7.33 29.38
CA ASP A 403 6.31 -7.18 29.72
C ASP A 403 7.01 -6.06 28.92
N PHE A 404 6.25 -5.02 28.54
CA PHE A 404 6.70 -3.86 27.80
C PHE A 404 7.69 -3.01 28.60
N GLY A 405 8.81 -2.66 27.95
CA GLY A 405 9.97 -2.04 28.59
C GLY A 405 10.94 -3.05 29.21
N SER A 406 10.65 -4.35 29.12
CA SER A 406 11.54 -5.44 29.57
C SER A 406 11.73 -6.52 28.50
N GLU A 407 10.86 -7.54 28.43
CA GLU A 407 10.91 -8.54 27.37
C GLU A 407 10.50 -7.95 26.01
N SER A 408 9.41 -7.17 25.98
CA SER A 408 8.98 -6.45 24.78
C SER A 408 9.58 -5.04 24.81
N VAL A 409 10.52 -4.75 23.91
CA VAL A 409 11.28 -3.48 23.94
C VAL A 409 10.72 -2.41 23.00
N ALA A 410 9.93 -2.81 22.00
CA ALA A 410 9.22 -1.88 21.14
C ALA A 410 7.94 -2.48 20.54
N LEU A 411 6.96 -1.63 20.29
CA LEU A 411 5.79 -1.90 19.44
C LEU A 411 5.85 -0.92 18.27
N THR A 412 5.70 -1.38 17.03
CA THR A 412 5.55 -0.49 15.87
C THR A 412 4.23 -0.80 15.20
N ILE A 413 3.36 0.19 15.00
CA ILE A 413 2.14 0.06 14.19
C ILE A 413 2.34 0.74 12.84
N ILE A 414 1.70 0.21 11.81
CA ILE A 414 1.75 0.79 10.46
C ILE A 414 0.32 0.96 9.92
N PRO A 415 -0.44 1.98 10.36
CA PRO A 415 -1.77 2.24 9.81
C PRO A 415 -1.67 2.59 8.33
N ILE A 416 -2.49 1.94 7.51
CA ILE A 416 -2.60 2.16 6.07
C ILE A 416 -4.08 2.29 5.75
N THR A 417 -4.43 3.26 4.92
CA THR A 417 -5.80 3.38 4.41
C THR A 417 -5.90 2.74 3.03
N GLU A 418 -6.88 1.87 2.85
CA GLU A 418 -7.11 1.08 1.63
C GLU A 418 -8.52 1.33 1.05
N THR A 419 -9.07 2.52 1.27
CA THR A 419 -10.49 2.82 1.01
C THR A 419 -10.74 3.14 -0.46
N LYS A 420 -9.95 4.06 -1.02
CA LYS A 420 -10.11 4.48 -2.42
C LYS A 420 -9.28 3.58 -3.32
N ILE A 421 -9.88 3.01 -4.36
CA ILE A 421 -9.21 2.01 -5.23
C ILE A 421 -9.10 2.43 -6.70
N ALA A 422 -9.70 3.56 -7.08
CA ALA A 422 -9.76 4.07 -8.44
C ALA A 422 -10.10 5.57 -8.42
N GLU A 423 -10.04 6.21 -9.60
CA GLU A 423 -10.41 7.63 -9.79
C GLU A 423 -9.59 8.58 -8.90
N PHE A 424 -8.29 8.29 -8.79
CA PHE A 424 -7.38 9.12 -8.02
C PHE A 424 -7.20 10.50 -8.66
N LEU A 425 -7.05 11.50 -7.80
CA LEU A 425 -6.88 12.91 -8.11
C LEU A 425 -5.45 13.33 -7.78
N ASN A 426 -5.06 14.50 -8.29
CA ASN A 426 -3.80 15.13 -7.90
C ASN A 426 -3.81 15.64 -6.45
N ILE A 427 -4.99 15.82 -5.85
CA ILE A 427 -5.15 16.16 -4.43
C ILE A 427 -6.22 15.26 -3.83
N GLU A 428 -5.79 14.29 -3.04
CA GLU A 428 -6.64 13.35 -2.30
C GLU A 428 -7.01 13.89 -0.92
N PRO A 429 -8.25 13.61 -0.45
CA PRO A 429 -8.67 13.99 0.89
C PRO A 429 -7.96 13.14 1.95
N SER A 430 -7.43 13.81 2.97
CA SER A 430 -6.84 13.12 4.12
C SER A 430 -7.89 12.42 4.98
N ARG A 431 -7.52 11.29 5.59
CA ARG A 431 -8.25 10.58 6.63
C ARG A 431 -7.58 10.81 7.97
N THR A 432 -8.37 11.07 9.00
CA THR A 432 -7.86 11.11 10.36
C THR A 432 -7.78 9.69 10.93
N PHE A 433 -6.90 9.47 11.89
CA PHE A 433 -6.95 8.34 12.80
C PHE A 433 -6.33 8.76 14.13
N SER A 434 -6.65 8.06 15.20
CA SER A 434 -6.05 8.30 16.50
C SER A 434 -5.58 7.01 17.12
N TRP A 435 -4.53 7.11 17.91
CA TRP A 435 -4.12 6.04 18.80
C TRP A 435 -3.84 6.59 20.19
N THR A 436 -4.09 5.75 21.20
CA THR A 436 -3.76 6.00 22.59
C THR A 436 -2.91 4.86 23.11
N ALA A 437 -1.65 5.15 23.44
CA ALA A 437 -0.71 4.20 24.03
C ALA A 437 -0.64 4.43 25.54
N SER A 438 -0.95 3.41 26.34
CA SER A 438 -0.95 3.48 27.80
C SER A 438 -0.12 2.36 28.41
N THR A 439 0.78 2.68 29.32
CA THR A 439 1.48 1.69 30.14
C THR A 439 0.90 1.62 31.54
N LYS A 440 0.65 0.41 32.01
CA LYS A 440 0.23 0.15 33.39
C LYS A 440 1.17 -0.86 34.03
N ALA A 441 1.33 -0.76 35.35
CA ALA A 441 1.99 -1.82 36.08
C ALA A 441 1.24 -3.13 35.84
N GLU A 442 1.96 -4.17 35.41
CA GLU A 442 1.35 -5.48 35.32
C GLU A 442 0.92 -5.91 36.71
N MET A 443 -0.34 -6.31 36.82
CA MET A 443 -0.82 -6.95 38.02
C MET A 443 -0.01 -8.24 38.17
N GLN A 444 0.79 -8.37 39.24
CA GLN A 444 1.42 -9.65 39.56
C GLN A 444 0.31 -10.65 39.86
N ILE A 445 0.01 -11.47 38.87
CA ILE A 445 -0.92 -12.57 38.99
C ILE A 445 -0.15 -13.71 39.66
N ILE A 446 -0.37 -13.90 40.96
CA ILE A 446 0.14 -15.06 41.68
C ILE A 446 -0.65 -16.27 41.18
N VAL A 447 -0.07 -17.03 40.25
CA VAL A 447 -0.64 -18.29 39.79
C VAL A 447 -0.43 -19.33 40.91
N PRO A 448 -1.50 -19.90 41.48
CA PRO A 448 -1.36 -20.94 42.49
C PRO A 448 -0.70 -22.18 41.90
N SER A 449 0.30 -22.72 42.58
CA SER A 449 1.02 -23.92 42.16
C SER A 449 0.77 -25.10 43.11
N LEU A 450 0.76 -26.31 42.55
CA LEU A 450 0.63 -27.55 43.32
C LEU A 450 1.90 -27.82 44.11
N SER A 451 1.75 -28.25 45.37
CA SER A 451 2.90 -28.72 46.13
C SER A 451 3.46 -30.02 45.53
N THR A 452 4.79 -30.16 45.54
CA THR A 452 5.47 -31.32 44.97
C THR A 452 5.04 -32.63 45.62
N LEU A 453 4.98 -33.70 44.82
CA LEU A 453 4.65 -35.03 45.33
C LEU A 453 5.80 -35.53 46.22
N LYS A 454 5.47 -35.86 47.48
CA LYS A 454 6.43 -36.41 48.44
C LYS A 454 6.72 -37.91 48.22
N LYS A 455 5.85 -38.60 47.48
CA LYS A 455 5.96 -40.01 47.09
C LYS A 455 5.09 -40.30 45.85
N PRO A 456 5.32 -41.38 45.10
CA PRO A 456 4.48 -41.80 43.98
C PRO A 456 3.01 -42.00 44.40
N ILE A 457 2.07 -41.68 43.50
CA ILE A 457 0.62 -41.82 43.74
C ILE A 457 0.26 -43.28 44.09
N THR A 458 0.95 -44.24 43.49
CA THR A 458 0.80 -45.68 43.73
C THR A 458 1.12 -46.10 45.17
N GLU A 459 1.82 -45.25 45.93
CA GLU A 459 2.22 -45.49 47.31
C GLU A 459 1.46 -44.60 48.32
N MET A 460 0.44 -43.87 47.83
CA MET A 460 -0.40 -43.03 48.66
C MET A 460 -1.58 -43.82 49.24
N THR A 461 -1.86 -43.60 50.51
CA THR A 461 -3.09 -44.06 51.16
C THR A 461 -4.30 -43.33 50.57
N ARG A 462 -5.50 -43.92 50.74
CA ARG A 462 -6.75 -43.30 50.33
C ARG A 462 -6.91 -41.88 50.90
N ALA A 463 -6.50 -41.65 52.15
CA ALA A 463 -6.59 -40.34 52.79
C ALA A 463 -5.64 -39.31 52.14
N GLU A 464 -4.42 -39.72 51.78
CA GLU A 464 -3.45 -38.87 51.09
C GLU A 464 -3.91 -38.52 49.68
N ILE A 465 -4.50 -39.48 48.95
CA ILE A 465 -5.08 -39.24 47.62
C ILE A 465 -6.26 -38.25 47.73
N LEU A 466 -7.14 -38.41 48.73
CA LEU A 466 -8.25 -37.47 48.95
C LEU A 466 -7.77 -36.06 49.29
N ALA A 467 -6.71 -35.93 50.10
CA ALA A 467 -6.11 -34.64 50.40
C ALA A 467 -5.51 -33.97 49.15
N ARG A 468 -4.90 -34.76 48.25
CA ARG A 468 -4.39 -34.26 46.96
C ARG A 468 -5.51 -33.81 46.02
N ILE A 469 -6.61 -34.56 45.97
CA ILE A 469 -7.79 -34.15 45.19
C ILE A 469 -8.34 -32.82 45.73
N ALA A 470 -8.41 -32.65 47.05
CA ALA A 470 -8.87 -31.41 47.65
C ALA A 470 -7.95 -30.22 47.34
N GLU A 471 -6.63 -30.39 47.38
CA GLU A 471 -5.64 -29.38 46.99
C GLU A 471 -5.80 -28.97 45.51
N ILE A 472 -5.91 -29.94 44.61
CA ILE A 472 -6.14 -29.70 43.18
C ILE A 472 -7.45 -28.93 42.97
N GLN A 473 -8.52 -29.31 43.68
CA GLN A 473 -9.80 -28.61 43.61
C GLN A 473 -9.70 -27.15 44.08
N GLN A 474 -8.94 -26.87 45.14
CA GLN A 474 -8.72 -25.49 45.61
C GLN A 474 -7.95 -24.65 44.58
N ILE A 475 -6.92 -25.23 43.96
CA ILE A 475 -6.15 -24.54 42.92
C ILE A 475 -7.02 -24.26 41.69
N ILE A 476 -7.88 -25.21 41.27
CA ILE A 476 -8.84 -24.99 40.18
C ILE A 476 -9.78 -23.81 40.48
N VAL A 477 -10.27 -23.71 41.72
CA VAL A 477 -11.13 -22.58 42.14
C VAL A 477 -10.38 -21.25 42.08
N GLN A 478 -9.13 -21.22 42.54
CA GLN A 478 -8.30 -20.00 42.50
C GLN A 478 -7.96 -19.57 41.07
N LEU A 479 -7.63 -20.52 40.18
CA LEU A 479 -7.39 -20.26 38.76
C LEU A 479 -8.66 -19.77 38.04
N GLN A 480 -9.83 -20.32 38.38
CA GLN A 480 -11.12 -19.84 37.85
C GLN A 480 -11.44 -18.41 38.31
N ALA A 481 -11.17 -18.07 39.58
CA ALA A 481 -11.35 -16.71 40.08
C ALA A 481 -10.40 -15.71 39.40
N LEU A 482 -9.18 -16.14 39.10
CA LEU A 482 -8.19 -15.34 38.40
C LEU A 482 -8.54 -15.08 36.93
N LEU A 483 -9.05 -16.10 36.22
CA LEU A 483 -9.62 -15.97 34.88
C LEU A 483 -10.77 -14.96 34.86
N LEU A 484 -11.58 -14.93 35.92
CA LEU A 484 -12.68 -13.97 36.07
C LEU A 484 -12.18 -12.52 36.20
N GLN A 485 -11.07 -12.30 36.90
CA GLN A 485 -10.45 -10.97 37.03
C GLN A 485 -9.86 -10.47 35.70
N LEU A 486 -9.37 -11.39 34.87
CA LEU A 486 -8.80 -11.10 33.55
C LEU A 486 -9.86 -10.89 32.46
N GLY A 487 -11.06 -11.47 32.61
CA GLY A 487 -12.14 -11.47 31.61
C GLY A 487 -12.98 -10.19 31.51
N GLY A 488 -12.72 -9.17 32.32
CA GLY A 488 -13.52 -7.94 32.39
C GLY A 488 -14.86 -8.16 33.12
N ALA A 489 -15.17 -7.30 34.09
CA ALA A 489 -16.40 -7.38 34.86
C ALA A 489 -17.62 -7.09 33.97
N THR A 490 -18.35 -8.13 33.57
CA THR A 490 -19.74 -7.96 33.11
C THR A 490 -20.60 -7.66 34.32
N SER A 491 -21.07 -6.43 34.47
CA SER A 491 -22.06 -6.10 35.50
C SER A 491 -23.36 -6.86 35.23
N CYS A 492 -23.75 -7.73 36.16
CA CYS A 492 -24.99 -8.49 36.08
C CYS A 492 -26.20 -7.54 36.13
N GLN A 493 -26.84 -7.29 34.98
CA GLN A 493 -28.00 -6.39 34.88
C GLN A 493 -29.34 -7.11 34.99
N SER A 494 -29.47 -8.32 34.42
CA SER A 494 -30.70 -9.13 34.48
C SER A 494 -30.47 -10.60 34.15
N ILE A 495 -31.29 -11.48 34.73
CA ILE A 495 -31.39 -12.90 34.42
C ILE A 495 -32.60 -13.14 33.50
N ASN A 496 -32.32 -13.47 32.24
CA ASN A 496 -33.32 -13.61 31.18
C ASN A 496 -33.49 -15.06 30.69
N GLN A 497 -32.69 -15.98 31.22
CA GLN A 497 -32.74 -17.41 30.92
C GLN A 497 -33.06 -18.21 32.20
N ASP A 498 -33.88 -19.26 32.10
CA ASP A 498 -34.07 -20.21 33.20
C ASP A 498 -32.78 -21.01 33.45
N LEU A 499 -32.36 -21.15 34.71
CA LEU A 499 -31.07 -21.76 35.08
C LEU A 499 -31.26 -22.97 35.99
N SER A 500 -30.51 -24.03 35.73
CA SER A 500 -30.64 -25.31 36.44
C SER A 500 -29.30 -25.98 36.69
N PHE A 501 -29.31 -26.92 37.64
CA PHE A 501 -28.15 -27.77 37.91
C PHE A 501 -27.62 -28.45 36.64
N GLY A 502 -26.30 -28.49 36.50
CA GLY A 502 -25.59 -29.12 35.39
C GLY A 502 -25.14 -28.16 34.29
N MET A 503 -25.60 -26.91 34.27
CA MET A 503 -25.13 -25.89 33.32
C MET A 503 -23.64 -25.58 33.54
N LYS A 504 -22.87 -25.48 32.45
CA LYS A 504 -21.42 -25.24 32.49
C LYS A 504 -21.05 -24.00 31.68
N GLY A 505 -20.10 -23.21 32.18
CA GLY A 505 -19.55 -22.04 31.48
C GLY A 505 -20.60 -21.04 30.98
N ASN A 506 -21.75 -20.95 31.64
CA ASN A 506 -22.87 -20.17 31.15
C ASN A 506 -22.82 -18.73 31.72
N PRO A 507 -22.87 -17.69 30.86
CA PRO A 507 -22.81 -16.29 31.30
C PRO A 507 -23.95 -15.86 32.25
N GLN A 508 -25.15 -16.42 32.10
CA GLN A 508 -26.29 -16.13 32.98
C GLN A 508 -26.13 -16.82 34.35
N VAL A 509 -25.48 -17.98 34.41
CA VAL A 509 -25.08 -18.60 35.69
C VAL A 509 -24.02 -17.77 36.40
N LEU A 510 -23.10 -17.17 35.64
CA LEU A 510 -22.06 -16.29 36.18
C LEU A 510 -22.69 -15.03 36.82
N CYS A 511 -23.61 -14.38 36.10
CA CYS A 511 -24.46 -13.29 36.60
C CYS A 511 -25.24 -13.71 37.88
N LEU A 512 -25.86 -14.89 37.88
CA LEU A 512 -26.56 -15.44 39.05
C LEU A 512 -25.63 -15.60 40.26
N GLN A 513 -24.44 -16.17 40.06
CA GLN A 513 -23.48 -16.42 41.14
C GLN A 513 -22.95 -15.12 41.76
N GLU A 514 -22.71 -14.09 40.94
CA GLU A 514 -22.38 -12.75 41.42
C GLU A 514 -23.50 -12.17 42.29
N PHE A 515 -24.73 -12.23 41.79
CA PHE A 515 -25.90 -11.79 42.54
C PHE A 515 -26.03 -12.52 43.89
N LEU A 516 -25.94 -13.85 43.89
CA LEU A 516 -26.07 -14.68 45.10
C LEU A 516 -24.97 -14.38 46.11
N LYS A 517 -23.74 -14.13 45.65
CA LYS A 517 -22.62 -13.73 46.51
C LYS A 517 -22.89 -12.39 47.18
N ASN A 518 -23.47 -11.43 46.45
CA ASN A 518 -23.85 -10.12 46.99
C ASN A 518 -25.01 -10.18 47.99
N GLN A 519 -25.75 -11.30 48.06
CA GLN A 519 -26.75 -11.53 49.12
C GLN A 519 -26.14 -11.93 50.47
N GLY A 520 -24.81 -12.08 50.55
CA GLY A 520 -24.04 -12.35 51.75
C GLY A 520 -23.73 -13.84 51.96
N THR A 521 -22.78 -14.10 52.87
CA THR A 521 -22.29 -15.46 53.18
C THR A 521 -23.35 -16.39 53.77
N ALA A 522 -24.44 -15.86 54.33
CA ALA A 522 -25.59 -16.67 54.76
C ALA A 522 -26.32 -17.34 53.58
N ILE A 523 -26.25 -16.74 52.39
CA ILE A 523 -26.90 -17.22 51.17
C ILE A 523 -25.93 -18.01 50.31
N TYR A 524 -24.71 -17.49 50.11
CA TYR A 524 -23.71 -18.17 49.30
C TYR A 524 -22.35 -18.23 50.02
N PRO A 525 -22.20 -19.14 51.01
CA PRO A 525 -20.97 -19.26 51.80
C PRO A 525 -19.72 -19.48 50.95
N GLU A 526 -19.85 -20.29 49.89
CA GLU A 526 -18.76 -20.66 49.01
C GLU A 526 -18.36 -19.52 48.07
N GLY A 527 -19.30 -18.63 47.71
CA GLY A 527 -19.03 -17.44 46.90
C GLY A 527 -18.38 -17.70 45.54
N ILE A 528 -18.52 -18.92 44.99
CA ILE A 528 -17.87 -19.36 43.75
C ILE A 528 -18.60 -18.75 42.55
N ILE A 529 -17.86 -18.01 41.73
CA ILE A 529 -18.35 -17.42 40.48
C ILE A 529 -17.50 -17.99 39.35
N ASN A 530 -18.06 -18.94 38.60
CA ASN A 530 -17.37 -19.64 37.50
C ASN A 530 -18.30 -20.03 36.34
N GLY A 531 -19.55 -19.58 36.35
CA GLY A 531 -20.54 -19.90 35.32
C GLY A 531 -21.04 -21.35 35.34
N ASN A 532 -20.66 -22.15 36.35
CA ASN A 532 -21.08 -23.55 36.48
C ASN A 532 -22.14 -23.72 37.58
N PHE A 533 -23.31 -24.23 37.22
CA PHE A 533 -24.40 -24.44 38.15
C PHE A 533 -24.32 -25.84 38.75
N PHE A 534 -23.50 -26.01 39.79
CA PHE A 534 -23.36 -27.28 40.52
C PHE A 534 -23.85 -27.16 41.97
N ASN A 535 -23.42 -28.07 42.85
CA ASN A 535 -23.99 -28.23 44.18
C ASN A 535 -23.94 -26.94 45.02
N ALA A 536 -22.82 -26.21 44.99
CA ALA A 536 -22.70 -24.94 45.74
C ALA A 536 -23.72 -23.89 45.28
N THR A 537 -23.84 -23.68 43.97
CA THR A 537 -24.83 -22.75 43.39
C THR A 537 -26.26 -23.22 43.61
N LEU A 538 -26.52 -24.53 43.52
CA LEU A 538 -27.82 -25.13 43.83
C LEU A 538 -28.25 -24.84 45.27
N GLN A 539 -27.38 -25.08 46.24
CA GLN A 539 -27.67 -24.80 47.65
C GLN A 539 -27.87 -23.30 47.90
N ALA A 540 -27.10 -22.44 47.24
CA ALA A 540 -27.26 -21.00 47.34
C ALA A 540 -28.60 -20.52 46.77
N VAL A 541 -29.03 -21.06 45.62
CA VAL A 541 -30.36 -20.77 45.06
C VAL A 541 -31.47 -21.24 45.99
N ILE A 542 -31.36 -22.42 46.59
CA ILE A 542 -32.35 -22.93 47.56
C ILE A 542 -32.45 -21.99 48.76
N ARG A 543 -31.32 -21.59 49.35
CA ARG A 543 -31.30 -20.64 50.49
C ARG A 543 -31.88 -19.28 50.12
N PHE A 544 -31.55 -18.77 48.93
CA PHE A 544 -32.12 -17.54 48.40
C PHE A 544 -33.64 -17.65 48.23
N GLN A 545 -34.12 -18.72 47.61
CA GLN A 545 -35.55 -18.96 47.41
C GLN A 545 -36.28 -18.99 48.76
N GLN A 546 -35.77 -19.75 49.73
CA GLN A 546 -36.33 -19.83 51.08
C GLN A 546 -36.35 -18.47 51.79
N LYS A 547 -35.26 -17.68 51.69
CA LYS A 547 -35.18 -16.31 52.25
C LYS A 547 -36.32 -15.41 51.76
N TYR A 548 -36.75 -15.58 50.52
CA TYR A 548 -37.82 -14.78 49.91
C TYR A 548 -39.16 -15.52 49.80
N SER A 549 -39.37 -16.57 50.59
CA SER A 549 -40.61 -17.36 50.61
C SER A 549 -41.00 -17.97 49.25
N ILE A 550 -40.00 -18.26 48.41
CA ILE A 550 -40.12 -19.04 47.18
C ILE A 550 -39.81 -20.50 47.52
N GLN A 551 -40.53 -21.44 46.89
CA GLN A 551 -40.23 -22.87 47.07
C GLN A 551 -38.77 -23.16 46.69
N GLY A 552 -38.00 -23.74 47.62
CA GLY A 552 -36.57 -24.03 47.49
C GLY A 552 -36.28 -25.21 46.57
N THR A 553 -36.61 -25.09 45.28
CA THR A 553 -36.39 -26.13 44.27
C THR A 553 -34.96 -26.15 43.75
N GLY A 554 -34.20 -25.07 43.94
CA GLY A 554 -32.88 -24.90 43.36
C GLY A 554 -32.90 -24.63 41.84
N TYR A 555 -34.09 -24.57 41.23
CA TYR A 555 -34.31 -24.18 39.84
C TYR A 555 -34.62 -22.68 39.75
N VAL A 556 -33.87 -21.95 38.93
CA VAL A 556 -34.09 -20.52 38.69
C VAL A 556 -35.07 -20.35 37.54
N GLY A 557 -36.34 -20.66 37.81
CA GLY A 557 -37.45 -20.45 36.89
C GLY A 557 -38.05 -19.04 36.96
N PRO A 558 -39.16 -18.77 36.24
CA PRO A 558 -39.74 -17.44 36.09
C PRO A 558 -39.96 -16.70 37.42
N VAL A 559 -40.49 -17.38 38.44
CA VAL A 559 -40.75 -16.78 39.77
C VAL A 559 -39.46 -16.33 40.47
N THR A 560 -38.40 -17.14 40.38
CA THR A 560 -37.11 -16.80 41.00
C THR A 560 -36.43 -15.68 40.22
N ARG A 561 -36.50 -15.70 38.88
CA ARG A 561 -35.93 -14.65 38.02
C ARG A 561 -36.56 -13.29 38.27
N VAL A 562 -37.88 -13.21 38.35
CA VAL A 562 -38.59 -11.95 38.67
C VAL A 562 -38.06 -11.36 39.98
N LYS A 563 -37.87 -12.18 41.01
CA LYS A 563 -37.36 -11.70 42.29
C LYS A 563 -35.91 -11.24 42.23
N ILE A 564 -35.05 -11.98 41.54
CA ILE A 564 -33.64 -11.62 41.35
C ILE A 564 -33.53 -10.31 40.59
N ASN A 565 -34.23 -10.18 39.45
CA ASN A 565 -34.19 -8.98 38.62
C ASN A 565 -34.72 -7.75 39.37
N GLN A 566 -35.77 -7.90 40.19
CA GLN A 566 -36.26 -6.82 41.06
C GLN A 566 -35.16 -6.30 42.01
N LEU A 567 -34.33 -7.20 42.53
CA LEU A 567 -33.26 -6.87 43.47
C LEU A 567 -31.99 -6.35 42.79
N LEU A 568 -31.81 -6.64 41.51
CA LEU A 568 -30.72 -6.09 40.68
C LEU A 568 -31.01 -4.65 40.21
N THR A 569 -32.27 -4.24 40.12
CA THR A 569 -32.69 -2.89 39.70
C THR A 569 -32.78 -1.86 40.84
N LYS A 570 -32.44 -2.24 42.08
CA LYS A 570 -32.37 -1.35 43.25
C LYS A 570 -30.92 -1.16 43.66
#